data_AF-A0A6F7W2H7-F1
#
_entry.id   AF-A0A6F7W2H7-F1
#
_cell.length_a   1.000
_cell.length_b   1.000
_cell.length_c   1.000
_cell.angle_alpha   90.00
_cell.angle_beta   90.00
_cell.angle_gamma   90.00
#
_symmetry.space_group_name_H-M   'P 1'
#
loop_
_entity.id
_entity.type
_entity.pdbx_description
1 polymer ?
#
loop_
_entity_poly.entity_id
_entity_poly.type
_entity_poly.pdbx_seq_one_letter_code
_entity_poly.pdbx_strand_id
1 'polypeptide(L)' 'MVLAVPVAPPDAVTTLREDADEVVALSTPSDFAAVGEWYEDFSQTTDDEVVDLLSRSTGETGEAHPGK' A
#
# COMPACT_ATOMS: atom_id res chain seq x y z
N MET A 1 16.10 2.78 -4.81
CA MET A 1 14.75 2.60 -4.25
C MET A 1 13.77 2.46 -5.39
N VAL A 2 12.97 1.39 -5.37
CA VAL A 2 11.88 1.17 -6.33
C VAL A 2 10.55 1.48 -5.65
N LEU A 3 9.73 2.32 -6.28
CA LEU A 3 8.33 2.52 -5.89
C LEU A 3 7.46 1.60 -6.75
N ALA A 4 6.74 0.68 -6.12
CA ALA A 4 5.84 -0.25 -6.80
C ALA A 4 4.42 -0.08 -6.26
N VAL A 5 3.46 0.19 -7.16
CA VAL A 5 2.05 0.41 -6.81
C VAL A 5 1.11 -0.26 -7.83
N PRO A 6 -0.08 -0.71 -7.41
CA PRO A 6 -1.05 -1.28 -8.34
C PRO A 6 -1.60 -0.25 -9.35
N VAL A 7 -1.88 0.97 -8.88
CA VAL A 7 -2.43 2.05 -9.72
C VAL A 7 -1.91 3.40 -9.25
N ALA A 8 -1.66 4.31 -10.19
CA ALA A 8 -1.34 5.72 -9.91
C ALA A 8 -1.75 6.61 -11.09
N PRO A 9 -2.17 7.86 -10.85
CA PRO A 9 -2.45 8.78 -11.96
C PRO A 9 -1.16 9.21 -12.68
N PRO A 10 -1.22 9.56 -13.98
CA PRO A 10 -0.02 9.84 -14.79
C PRO A 10 0.86 10.99 -14.28
N ASP A 11 0.25 12.00 -13.69
CA ASP A 11 0.93 13.14 -13.07
C ASP A 11 1.71 12.72 -11.82
N ALA A 12 1.12 11.90 -10.93
CA ALA A 12 1.81 11.37 -9.77
C ALA A 12 3.00 10.48 -10.18
N VAL A 13 2.85 9.63 -11.21
CA VAL A 13 3.99 8.83 -11.72
C VAL A 13 5.11 9.72 -12.23
N THR A 14 4.78 10.84 -12.88
CA THR A 14 5.78 11.79 -13.38
C THR A 14 6.53 12.44 -12.23
N THR A 15 5.83 12.94 -11.21
CA THR A 15 6.43 13.55 -10.03
C THR A 15 7.26 12.56 -9.22
N LEU A 16 6.75 11.35 -8.97
CA LEU A 16 7.43 10.35 -8.13
C LEU A 16 8.73 9.81 -8.75
N ARG A 17 8.91 9.92 -10.06
CA ARG A 17 10.18 9.60 -10.73
C ARG A 17 11.30 10.56 -10.37
N GLU A 18 11.00 11.71 -9.76
CA GLU A 18 12.00 12.63 -9.24
C GLU A 18 12.58 12.14 -7.90
N ASP A 19 11.81 11.38 -7.12
CA ASP A 19 12.16 10.92 -5.77
C ASP A 19 12.60 9.44 -5.69
N ALA A 20 12.30 8.64 -6.71
CA ALA A 20 12.61 7.21 -6.78
C ALA A 20 13.47 6.87 -8.01
N ASP A 21 14.39 5.92 -7.85
CA ASP A 21 15.22 5.44 -8.96
C ASP A 21 14.39 4.72 -10.03
N GLU A 22 13.31 4.04 -9.62
CA GLU A 22 12.37 3.35 -10.50
C GLU A 22 10.94 3.45 -9.96
N VAL A 23 9.99 3.70 -10.87
CA VAL A 23 8.54 3.73 -10.56
C VAL A 23 7.83 2.71 -11.44
N VAL A 24 7.20 1.72 -10.80
CA VAL A 24 6.43 0.65 -11.43
C VAL A 24 4.95 0.78 -11.01
N ALA A 25 4.10 1.13 -11.97
CA ALA A 25 2.65 1.16 -11.81
C ALA A 25 2.01 0.15 -12.77
N LEU A 26 1.15 -0.74 -12.27
CA LEU A 26 0.47 -1.72 -13.14
C LEU A 26 -0.58 -1.05 -14.04
N SER A 27 -1.23 0.00 -13.53
CA SER A 27 -2.22 0.81 -14.27
C SER A 27 -2.00 2.31 -14.04
N THR A 28 -2.10 3.10 -15.11
CA THR A 28 -1.98 4.57 -15.09
C THR A 28 -3.10 5.25 -15.87
N PRO A 29 -4.35 5.21 -15.37
CA PRO A 29 -5.53 5.71 -16.07
C PRO A 29 -5.54 7.24 -16.13
N SER A 30 -6.00 7.81 -17.25
CA SER A 30 -6.17 9.27 -17.40
C SER A 30 -7.27 9.83 -16.49
N ASP A 31 -8.34 9.06 -16.32
CA ASP A 31 -9.52 9.43 -15.54
C ASP A 31 -9.45 8.79 -14.15
N PHE A 32 -8.52 9.28 -13.32
CA PHE A 32 -8.30 8.76 -11.98
C PHE A 32 -9.07 9.58 -10.94
N ALA A 33 -10.21 9.06 -10.45
CA ALA A 33 -11.03 9.76 -9.46
C ALA A 33 -10.62 9.43 -8.02
N ALA A 34 -10.50 8.14 -7.69
CA ALA A 34 -10.14 7.68 -6.35
C ALA A 34 -9.41 6.34 -6.40
N VAL A 35 -8.56 6.06 -5.41
CA VAL A 35 -7.84 4.78 -5.29
C VAL A 35 -8.82 3.60 -5.14
N GLY A 36 -9.86 3.77 -4.34
CA GLY A 36 -10.81 2.69 -4.01
C GLY A 36 -11.64 2.16 -5.19
N GLU A 37 -11.76 2.92 -6.28
CA GLU A 37 -12.44 2.45 -7.51
C GLU A 37 -11.74 1.24 -8.15
N TRP A 38 -10.44 1.08 -7.86
CA TRP A 38 -9.59 0.04 -8.45
C TRP A 38 -9.53 -1.25 -7.64
N TYR A 39 -10.28 -1.33 -6.53
CA TYR A 39 -10.33 -2.49 -5.65
C TYR A 39 -11.78 -2.96 -5.48
N GLU A 40 -12.01 -4.26 -5.65
CA GLU A 40 -13.31 -4.88 -5.35
C GLU A 40 -13.61 -4.81 -3.84
N ASP A 41 -12.58 -4.98 -3.01
CA ASP A 41 -12.63 -4.78 -1.56
C ASP A 41 -11.66 -3.65 -1.18
N PHE A 42 -12.23 -2.53 -0.75
CA PHE A 42 -11.49 -1.38 -0.24
C PHE A 42 -11.84 -1.11 1.24
N SER A 43 -12.10 -2.19 1.99
CA SER A 43 -12.29 -2.12 3.43
C SER A 43 -11.05 -1.54 4.12
N GLN A 44 -11.27 -0.80 5.20
CA GLN A 44 -10.17 -0.22 5.95
C GLN A 44 -9.40 -1.33 6.67
N THR A 45 -8.09 -1.38 6.45
CA THR A 45 -7.20 -2.21 7.26
C THR A 45 -7.12 -1.63 8.66
N THR A 46 -7.39 -2.45 9.67
CA THR A 46 -7.38 -2.05 11.08
C THR A 46 -5.95 -2.00 11.65
N ASP A 47 -5.76 -1.23 12.71
CA ASP A 47 -4.46 -1.17 13.41
C ASP A 47 -4.04 -2.55 13.94
N ASP A 48 -4.99 -3.34 14.45
CA ASP A 48 -4.72 -4.70 14.96
C ASP A 48 -4.20 -5.62 13.85
N GLU A 49 -4.81 -5.58 12.65
CA GLU A 49 -4.34 -6.36 11.50
C GLU A 49 -2.93 -5.97 11.07
N VAL A 50 -2.60 -4.67 11.11
CA VAL A 50 -1.26 -4.17 10.80
C VAL A 50 -0.24 -4.72 11.81
N VAL A 51 -0.53 -4.63 13.11
CA VAL A 51 0.34 -5.14 14.18
C VAL A 51 0.56 -6.65 14.04
N ASP A 52 -0.50 -7.41 13.76
CA ASP A 52 -0.43 -8.85 13.55
C ASP A 52 0.41 -9.23 12.33
N LEU A 53 0.30 -8.48 11.22
CA LEU A 53 1.13 -8.69 10.02
C LEU A 53 2.62 -8.43 10.29
N LEU A 54 2.94 -7.34 11.01
CA LEU A 54 4.32 -6.98 11.36
C LEU A 54 4.96 -7.96 12.35
N SER A 55 4.18 -8.46 13.31
CA SER A 55 4.66 -9.47 14.27
C SER A 55 4.99 -10.79 13.56
N ARG A 56 4.12 -11.22 12.64
CA ARG A 56 4.35 -12.42 11.81
C ARG A 56 5.58 -12.31 10.91
N SER A 57 5.87 -11.13 10.37
CA SER A 57 7.03 -10.94 9.49
C SER A 57 8.37 -10.96 10.26
N THR A 58 8.34 -10.57 11.54
CA THR A 58 9.54 -10.52 12.40
C THR A 58 9.88 -11.88 13.03
N GLY A 59 9.00 -12.89 12.89
CA GLY A 59 9.20 -14.22 13.46
C GLY A 59 8.94 -14.28 14.98
N GLU A 60 8.41 -13.21 15.55
CA GLU A 60 7.91 -13.21 16.92
C GLU A 60 6.59 -13.99 16.92
N THR A 61 6.65 -15.25 17.36
CA THR A 61 5.44 -16.05 17.61
C THR A 61 4.71 -15.36 18.74
N GLY A 62 3.65 -14.61 18.41
CA GLY A 62 2.96 -13.70 19.31
C GLY A 62 2.55 -14.39 20.62
N GLU A 63 3.18 -13.98 21.72
CA GLU A 63 2.55 -14.10 23.03
C GLU A 63 1.49 -12.99 23.08
N ALA A 64 0.23 -13.39 23.18
CA ALA A 64 -0.92 -12.49 23.15
C ALA A 64 -0.74 -11.31 24.12
N HIS A 65 -0.83 -10.08 23.62
CA HIS A 65 -0.88 -8.89 24.47
C HIS A 65 -2.30 -8.80 25.07
N PRO A 66 -2.50 -9.01 26.38
CA PRO A 66 -3.83 -8.93 26.95
C PRO A 66 -4.21 -7.44 27.04
N GLY A 67 -5.25 -7.06 26.29
CA GLY A 67 -6.24 -6.04 26.60
C GLY A 67 -5.76 -4.67 27.11
N LYS A 68 -6.20 -3.62 26.40
CA LYS A 68 -6.55 -2.35 27.05
C LYS A 68 -8.03 -2.08 26.86
#